data_AF-A0A356W145-F1
#
_entry.id   AF-A0A356W145-F1
#
_cell.length_a   1.000
_cell.length_b   1.000
_cell.length_c   1.000
_cell.angle_alpha   90.00
_cell.angle_beta   90.00
_cell.angle_gamma   90.00
#
_symmetry.space_group_name_H-M   'P 1'
#
loop_
_entity.id
_entity.type
_entity.pdbx_description
1 polymer ?
#
loop_
_entity_poly.entity_id
_entity_poly.type
_entity_poly.pdbx_seq_one_letter_code
_entity_poly.pdbx_strand_id
1 'polypeptide(L)'
;MTDLGSSDRLAAALAHLGSTIDARAKEGDASKSWTAKLLAKGPESCAEKVHEEGMELAEAVRRESDANVASEAADVLYHAFVALRSRGVNLDDVAAALEKRQGISGIDEKASR
;
A
#
# COMPACT_ATOMS: atom_id res chain seq x y z
N MET A 1 17.49 -18.17 -7.00
CA MET A 1 16.77 -17.05 -6.39
C MET A 1 16.50 -16.07 -7.51
N THR A 2 15.24 -15.73 -7.79
CA THR A 2 14.91 -14.76 -8.85
C THR A 2 15.11 -13.38 -8.26
N ASP A 3 15.80 -12.50 -8.99
CA ASP A 3 15.90 -11.09 -8.60
C ASP A 3 14.49 -10.46 -8.59
N LEU A 4 14.27 -9.45 -7.75
CA LEU A 4 12.98 -8.76 -7.64
C LEU A 4 12.55 -8.02 -8.92
N GLY A 5 13.40 -8.01 -9.95
CA GLY A 5 13.14 -7.33 -11.22
C GLY A 5 13.34 -5.82 -11.13
N SER A 6 12.69 -5.08 -12.04
CA SER A 6 12.85 -3.62 -12.16
C SER A 6 11.97 -2.88 -11.15
N SER A 7 12.62 -2.24 -10.17
CA SER A 7 11.97 -1.31 -9.24
C SER A 7 11.36 -0.11 -9.94
N ASP A 8 11.94 0.34 -11.06
CA ASP A 8 11.50 1.54 -11.79
C ASP A 8 10.08 1.37 -12.35
N ARG A 9 9.76 0.17 -12.85
CA ARG A 9 8.42 -0.13 -13.35
C ARG A 9 7.39 -0.07 -12.23
N LEU A 10 7.71 -0.64 -11.07
CA LEU A 10 6.82 -0.60 -9.91
C LEU A 10 6.67 0.83 -9.37
N ALA A 11 7.76 1.59 -9.31
CA ALA A 11 7.75 2.98 -8.89
C ALA A 11 6.84 3.84 -9.79
N ALA A 12 6.91 3.67 -11.12
CA ALA A 12 6.03 4.35 -12.05
C ALA A 12 4.55 3.98 -11.85
N ALA A 13 4.25 2.69 -11.60
CA ALA A 13 2.89 2.24 -11.31
C ALA A 13 2.35 2.85 -10.00
N LEU A 14 3.17 2.89 -8.94
CA LEU A 14 2.82 3.51 -7.66
C LEU A 14 2.60 5.03 -7.79
N ALA A 15 3.41 5.72 -8.59
CA ALA A 15 3.21 7.14 -8.88
C ALA A 15 1.88 7.41 -9.61
N HIS A 16 1.52 6.56 -10.57
CA HIS A 16 0.23 6.65 -11.23
C HIS A 16 -0.92 6.38 -10.26
N LEU A 17 -0.81 5.33 -9.44
CA LEU A 17 -1.78 4.99 -8.41
C LEU A 17 -2.05 6.15 -7.44
N GLY A 18 -0.99 6.78 -6.91
CA GLY A 18 -1.11 7.94 -6.03
C GLY A 18 -1.87 9.09 -6.68
N SER A 19 -1.53 9.41 -7.94
CA SER A 19 -2.21 10.44 -8.72
C SER A 19 -3.69 10.12 -8.95
N THR A 20 -4.02 8.86 -9.24
CA THR A 20 -5.40 8.40 -9.39
C THR A 20 -6.18 8.51 -8.08
N ILE A 21 -5.60 8.09 -6.95
CA ILE A 21 -6.25 8.20 -5.64
C ILE A 21 -6.56 9.66 -5.31
N ASP A 22 -5.62 10.58 -5.56
CA ASP A 22 -5.83 12.01 -5.36
C ASP A 22 -6.92 12.59 -6.25
N ALA A 23 -6.97 12.18 -7.52
CA ALA A 23 -8.05 12.58 -8.43
C ALA A 23 -9.41 12.11 -7.91
N ARG A 24 -9.52 10.83 -7.51
CA ARG A 24 -10.77 10.27 -6.96
C ARG A 24 -11.18 10.92 -5.64
N ALA A 25 -10.22 11.26 -4.78
CA ALA A 25 -10.48 11.98 -3.54
C ALA A 25 -11.05 13.38 -3.80
N LYS A 26 -10.56 14.08 -4.84
CA LYS A 26 -11.05 15.41 -5.25
C LYS A 26 -12.42 15.34 -5.92
N GLU A 27 -12.69 14.31 -6.72
CA GLU A 27 -14.01 14.09 -7.34
C GLU A 27 -15.09 13.84 -6.28
N GLY A 28 -14.77 13.09 -5.22
CA GLY A 28 -15.64 12.88 -4.06
C GLY A 28 -16.92 12.06 -4.31
N ASP A 29 -17.15 11.59 -5.53
CA ASP A 29 -18.36 10.83 -5.89
C ASP A 29 -18.26 9.36 -5.47
N ALA A 30 -18.69 9.07 -4.23
CA ALA A 30 -18.73 7.74 -3.65
C ALA A 30 -19.68 6.76 -4.38
N SER A 31 -20.55 7.22 -5.27
CA SER A 31 -21.40 6.34 -6.08
C SER A 31 -20.68 5.79 -7.32
N LYS A 32 -19.58 6.42 -7.75
CA LYS A 32 -18.83 6.08 -8.97
C LYS A 32 -17.41 5.60 -8.73
N SER A 33 -16.90 5.72 -7.51
CA SER A 33 -15.52 5.39 -7.19
C SER A 33 -15.42 4.63 -5.88
N TRP A 34 -14.81 3.44 -5.93
CA TRP A 34 -14.49 2.65 -4.74
C TRP A 34 -13.56 3.41 -3.78
N THR A 35 -12.53 4.06 -4.32
CA THR A 35 -11.63 4.91 -3.53
C THR A 35 -12.40 6.02 -2.81
N ALA A 36 -13.29 6.74 -3.51
CA ALA A 36 -14.08 7.80 -2.90
C ALA A 36 -15.02 7.26 -1.81
N LYS A 37 -15.59 6.06 -2.03
CA LYS A 37 -16.43 5.39 -1.04
C LYS A 37 -15.66 5.01 0.23
N LEU A 38 -14.44 4.48 0.11
CA LEU A 38 -13.60 4.17 1.27
C LEU A 38 -13.20 5.43 2.04
N LEU A 39 -12.76 6.47 1.32
CA LEU A 39 -12.40 7.75 1.94
C LEU A 39 -13.59 8.40 2.65
N ALA A 40 -14.80 8.32 2.08
CA ALA A 40 -16.02 8.83 2.71
C ALA A 40 -16.40 8.07 3.99
N LYS A 41 -16.04 6.77 4.10
CA LYS A 41 -16.20 5.98 5.33
C LYS A 41 -15.14 6.28 6.39
N GLY A 42 -14.07 6.98 6.02
CA GLY A 42 -13.02 7.42 6.92
C GLY A 42 -11.95 6.38 7.24
N PRO A 43 -11.00 6.74 8.13
CA PRO A 43 -9.79 5.96 8.34
C PRO A 43 -9.99 4.56 8.92
N GLU A 44 -11.03 4.33 9.72
CA GLU A 44 -11.30 3.01 10.30
C GLU A 44 -11.62 1.98 9.22
N SER A 45 -12.52 2.30 8.29
CA SER A 45 -12.84 1.40 7.17
C SER A 45 -11.65 1.17 6.23
N CYS A 46 -10.77 2.18 6.07
CA CYS A 46 -9.53 2.01 5.31
C CYS A 46 -8.56 1.07 6.04
N ALA A 47 -8.46 1.15 7.36
CA ALA A 47 -7.61 0.29 8.18
C ALA A 47 -8.10 -1.17 8.18
N GLU A 48 -9.41 -1.40 8.22
CA GLU A 48 -10.01 -2.74 8.08
C GLU A 48 -9.57 -3.40 6.77
N LYS A 49 -9.61 -2.65 5.65
CA LYS A 49 -9.11 -3.16 4.37
C LYS A 49 -7.62 -3.46 4.41
N VAL A 50 -6.78 -2.56 4.93
CA VAL A 50 -5.34 -2.83 5.07
C VAL A 50 -5.08 -4.11 5.89
N HIS A 51 -5.88 -4.36 6.92
CA HIS A 51 -5.79 -5.58 7.71
C HIS A 51 -6.19 -6.84 6.91
N GLU A 52 -7.31 -6.79 6.20
CA GLU A 52 -7.82 -7.87 5.35
C GLU A 52 -6.79 -8.27 4.28
N GLU A 53 -6.36 -7.32 3.45
CA GLU A 53 -5.42 -7.58 2.35
C GLU A 53 -4.05 -8.06 2.87
N GLY A 54 -3.62 -7.55 4.04
CA GLY A 54 -2.39 -8.01 4.67
C GLY A 54 -2.46 -9.48 5.09
N MET A 55 -3.63 -9.93 5.53
CA MET A 55 -3.89 -11.34 5.86
C MET A 55 -4.00 -12.20 4.61
N GLU A 56 -4.66 -11.70 3.56
CA GLU A 56 -4.80 -12.38 2.27
C GLU A 56 -3.44 -12.57 1.60
N LEU A 57 -2.60 -11.52 1.54
CA LEU A 57 -1.22 -11.64 1.07
C LEU A 57 -0.42 -12.68 1.87
N ALA A 58 -0.55 -12.66 3.20
CA ALA A 58 0.15 -13.63 4.04
C ALA A 58 -0.29 -15.07 3.77
N GLU A 59 -1.56 -15.29 3.44
CA GLU A 59 -2.07 -16.62 3.09
C GLU A 59 -1.70 -17.03 1.67
N ALA A 60 -1.78 -16.10 0.71
CA ALA A 60 -1.37 -16.31 -0.67
C ALA A 60 0.10 -16.76 -0.74
N VAL A 61 0.99 -16.11 0.03
CA VAL A 61 2.41 -16.48 0.13
C VAL A 61 2.61 -17.90 0.66
N ARG A 62 1.71 -18.40 1.52
CA ARG A 62 1.84 -19.75 2.11
C ARG A 62 1.34 -20.85 1.18
N ARG A 63 0.28 -20.59 0.40
CA ARG A 63 -0.53 -21.66 -0.19
C ARG A 63 -0.95 -21.45 -1.63
N GLU A 64 -0.74 -20.28 -2.21
CA GLU A 64 -1.30 -19.93 -3.51
C GLU A 64 -0.24 -19.74 -4.58
N SER A 65 -0.71 -19.43 -5.81
CA SER A 65 0.17 -19.21 -6.96
C SER A 65 0.88 -17.87 -6.89
N ASP A 66 2.03 -17.76 -7.56
CA ASP A 66 2.78 -16.52 -7.70
C ASP A 66 1.92 -15.37 -8.26
N ALA A 67 0.94 -15.69 -9.12
CA ALA A 67 0.00 -14.71 -9.66
C ALA A 67 -0.93 -14.14 -8.58
N ASN A 68 -1.42 -14.99 -7.67
CA ASN A 68 -2.24 -14.54 -6.55
C ASN A 68 -1.40 -13.74 -5.56
N VAL A 69 -0.18 -14.19 -5.25
CA VAL A 69 0.75 -13.41 -4.39
C VAL A 69 0.98 -12.00 -4.96
N ALA A 70 1.18 -11.88 -6.27
CA ALA A 70 1.33 -10.58 -6.92
C ALA A 70 0.05 -9.73 -6.87
N SER A 71 -1.13 -10.35 -6.99
CA SER A 71 -2.43 -9.68 -6.88
C SER A 71 -2.64 -9.13 -5.47
N GLU A 72 -2.52 -9.96 -4.44
CA GLU A 72 -2.72 -9.54 -3.05
C GLU A 72 -1.69 -8.49 -2.61
N ALA A 73 -0.45 -8.58 -3.12
CA ALA A 73 0.55 -7.55 -2.87
C ALA A 73 0.17 -6.20 -3.49
N ALA A 74 -0.47 -6.22 -4.67
CA ALA A 74 -0.98 -5.01 -5.30
C ALA A 74 -2.14 -4.41 -4.51
N ASP A 75 -3.04 -5.23 -3.97
CA ASP A 75 -4.16 -4.77 -3.15
C ASP A 75 -3.70 -4.19 -1.81
N VAL A 76 -2.69 -4.80 -1.16
CA VAL A 76 -2.02 -4.21 0.01
C VAL A 76 -1.47 -2.81 -0.30
N LEU A 77 -0.76 -2.65 -1.42
CA LEU A 77 -0.20 -1.35 -1.81
C LEU A 77 -1.29 -0.31 -2.12
N TYR A 78 -2.35 -0.71 -2.83
CA TYR A 78 -3.52 0.13 -3.09
C TYR A 78 -4.17 0.61 -1.79
N HIS A 79 -4.52 -0.33 -0.90
CA HIS A 79 -5.22 -0.01 0.34
C HIS A 79 -4.35 0.76 1.32
N ALA A 80 -3.02 0.53 1.34
CA ALA A 80 -2.10 1.37 2.10
C ALA A 80 -2.13 2.82 1.63
N PHE A 81 -2.10 3.09 0.31
CA PHE A 81 -2.13 4.46 -0.22
C PHE A 81 -3.46 5.16 0.10
N VAL A 82 -4.59 4.45 -0.01
CA VAL A 82 -5.91 4.98 0.36
C VAL A 82 -5.97 5.31 1.86
N ALA A 83 -5.43 4.44 2.71
CA ALA A 83 -5.38 4.66 4.16
C ALA A 83 -4.51 5.86 4.53
N LEU A 84 -3.32 6.01 3.93
CA LEU A 84 -2.45 7.18 4.11
C LEU A 84 -3.20 8.46 3.72
N ARG A 85 -3.87 8.44 2.56
CA ARG A 85 -4.66 9.58 2.09
C ARG A 85 -5.79 9.95 3.06
N SER A 86 -6.49 8.96 3.61
CA SER A 86 -7.55 9.15 4.61
C SER A 86 -7.07 9.86 5.90
N ARG A 87 -5.78 9.72 6.21
CA ARG A 87 -5.13 10.31 7.40
C ARG A 87 -4.30 11.55 7.08
N GLY A 88 -4.20 11.94 5.81
CA GLY A 88 -3.38 13.07 5.37
C GLY A 88 -1.87 12.82 5.47
N VAL A 89 -1.42 11.56 5.46
CA VAL A 89 0.01 11.21 5.47
C VAL A 89 0.53 11.20 4.02
N ASN A 90 1.66 11.87 3.76
CA ASN A 90 2.24 11.94 2.42
C ASN A 90 3.15 10.73 2.14
N LEU A 91 3.28 10.33 0.87
CA LEU A 91 4.23 9.33 0.42
C LEU A 91 5.68 9.77 0.68
N ASP A 92 5.98 11.07 0.71
CA ASP A 92 7.29 11.59 1.10
C ASP A 92 7.66 11.19 2.55
N ASP A 93 6.69 11.19 3.47
CA ASP A 93 6.91 10.76 4.85
C ASP A 93 7.19 9.25 4.94
N VAL A 94 6.52 8.46 4.08
CA VAL A 94 6.75 7.02 3.97
C VAL A 94 8.13 6.73 3.39
N ALA A 95 8.53 7.46 2.33
CA ALA A 95 9.86 7.37 1.74
C ALA A 95 10.93 7.69 2.77
N ALA A 96 10.79 8.81 3.50
CA ALA A 96 11.71 9.18 4.57
C ALA A 96 11.78 8.12 5.69
N ALA A 97 10.66 7.46 6.02
CA ALA A 97 10.63 6.36 6.98
C ALA A 97 11.36 5.11 6.46
N LEU A 98 11.27 4.80 5.16
CA LEU A 98 12.00 3.70 4.52
C LEU A 98 13.50 4.00 4.43
N GLU A 99 13.87 5.21 4.02
CA GLU A 99 15.26 5.67 3.92
C GLU A 99 15.99 5.60 5.27
N LYS A 100 15.31 5.94 6.36
CA LYS A 100 15.87 5.78 7.72
C LYS A 100 16.25 4.35 8.08
N ARG A 101 15.65 3.35 7.44
CA ARG A 101 16.00 1.93 7.63
C ARG A 101 17.13 1.49 6.72
N GLN A 102 17.45 2.24 5.67
CA GLN A 102 18.54 1.90 4.77
C GLN A 102 19.88 2.07 5.51
N GLY A 103 20.67 1.00 5.58
CA GLY A 103 21.96 0.98 6.29
C GLY A 103 21.90 0.51 7.75
N ILE A 104 20.71 0.25 8.29
CA ILE A 104 20.52 -0.45 9.56
C ILE A 104 19.98 -1.85 9.23
N SER A 105 20.63 -2.92 9.70
CA SER A 105 20.09 -4.25 9.41
C SER A 105 18.72 -4.40 10.08
N GLY A 106 17.75 -5.04 9.42
CA GLY A 106 16.43 -5.28 10.02
C GLY A 106 16.47 -6.12 11.30
N ILE A 107 17.61 -6.73 11.62
CA ILE A 107 17.89 -7.41 12.89
C ILE A 107 18.22 -6.39 13.98
N ASP A 108 19.06 -5.40 13.68
CA ASP A 108 19.45 -4.33 14.60
C ASP A 108 18.28 -3.40 14.93
N GLU A 109 17.42 -3.09 13.93
CA GLU A 109 16.20 -2.30 14.16
C GLU A 109 15.26 -3.02 15.13
N LYS A 110 15.05 -4.34 14.97
CA LYS A 110 14.21 -5.14 15.86
C LYS A 110 14.77 -5.30 17.27
N ALA A 111 16.10 -5.33 17.42
CA ALA A 111 16.74 -5.41 18.73
C ALA A 111 16.65 -4.09 19.54
N SER A 112 16.30 -2.99 18.87
CA SER A 112 16.24 -1.64 19.47
C SER A 112 14.82 -1.15 19.85
N ARG A 113 13.79 -1.96 19.61
CA ARG A 113 12.38 -1.69 19.95
C ARG A 113 11.92 -2.54 21.13
#